data_AF-A0A409Y1B4-F1
#
_entry.id   AF-A0A409Y1B4-F1
#
_cell.length_a   1.000
_cell.length_b   1.000
_cell.length_c   1.000
_cell.angle_alpha   90.00
_cell.angle_beta   90.00
_cell.angle_gamma   90.00
#
_symmetry.space_group_name_H-M   'P 1'
#
loop_
_entity.id
_entity.type
_entity.pdbx_description
1 polymer ?
#
loop_
_entity_poly.entity_id
_entity_poly.type
_entity_poly.pdbx_seq_one_letter_code
_entity_poly.pdbx_strand_id
1 'polypeptide(L)'
;MGECTGPTLAAGVHGQFHGGSLAILDTMFSALLKIPAVFVCVYDGINRPDKKRGVTVIKRALYCEEPSKELVRAYGYHVHEASGEAEAELAILNVYGFLDGVITMER
;
A
#
# COMPACT_ATOMS: atom_id res chain seq x y z
N MET A 1 6.67 24.75 13.37
CA MET A 1 5.37 25.04 12.75
C MET A 1 5.65 25.27 11.28
N GLY A 2 5.32 24.31 10.42
CA GLY A 2 5.51 24.41 8.97
C GLY A 2 4.15 24.21 8.34
N GLU A 3 3.61 25.27 7.75
CA GLU A 3 2.27 25.35 7.18
C GLU A 3 2.19 24.49 5.90
N CYS A 4 1.16 23.64 5.84
CA CYS A 4 0.81 22.90 4.62
C CYS A 4 -0.14 23.75 3.78
N THR A 5 0.42 24.55 2.88
CA THR A 5 -0.32 25.01 1.70
C THR A 5 -0.55 23.78 0.83
N GLY A 6 -1.79 23.30 0.79
CA GLY A 6 -2.18 22.15 -0.02
C GLY A 6 -1.88 22.39 -1.49
N PRO A 7 -1.22 21.46 -2.20
CA PRO A 7 -1.14 21.55 -3.63
C PRO A 7 -2.52 21.20 -4.20
N THR A 8 -3.12 22.20 -4.83
CA THR A 8 -4.27 22.07 -5.72
C THR A 8 -4.06 20.93 -6.71
N LEU A 9 -5.06 20.04 -6.75
CA LEU A 9 -5.27 19.01 -7.75
C LEU A 9 -5.20 19.61 -9.17
N ALA A 10 -4.05 19.50 -9.83
CA ALA A 10 -3.92 19.63 -11.29
C ALA A 10 -2.50 19.23 -11.72
N ALA A 11 -2.24 17.95 -11.93
CA ALA A 11 -1.08 17.53 -12.72
C ALA A 11 -1.43 16.24 -13.46
N GLY A 12 -1.27 16.26 -14.78
CA GLY A 12 -1.73 15.24 -15.70
C GLY A 12 -1.08 13.86 -15.52
N VAL A 13 -1.38 12.99 -16.49
CA VAL A 13 -1.10 11.54 -16.60
C VAL A 13 0.41 11.15 -16.49
N HIS A 14 1.29 12.09 -16.16
CA HIS A 14 2.72 11.91 -15.89
C HIS A 14 3.17 12.88 -14.77
N GLY A 15 2.56 12.76 -13.59
CA GLY A 15 2.99 13.48 -12.40
C GLY A 15 4.37 13.00 -11.98
N GLN A 16 5.41 13.79 -12.23
CA GLN A 16 6.79 13.51 -11.83
C GLN A 16 6.90 13.40 -10.30
N PHE A 17 6.78 12.17 -9.77
CA PHE A 17 7.15 11.84 -8.39
C PHE A 17 8.67 11.97 -8.25
N HIS A 18 9.14 13.17 -7.90
CA HIS A 18 10.55 13.43 -7.66
C HIS A 18 11.01 12.71 -6.38
N GLY A 19 11.70 11.57 -6.54
CA GLY A 19 12.70 11.07 -5.57
C GLY A 19 12.20 10.46 -4.25
N GLY A 20 11.18 9.59 -4.26
CA GLY A 20 10.71 8.92 -3.03
C GLY A 20 10.12 7.53 -3.24
N SER A 21 9.85 6.81 -2.15
CA SER A 21 9.31 5.44 -2.12
C SER A 21 8.05 5.24 -2.99
N LEU A 22 7.28 6.31 -3.26
CA LEU A 22 6.10 6.27 -4.13
C LEU A 22 6.43 6.12 -5.61
N ALA A 23 7.56 6.64 -6.10
CA ALA A 23 7.95 6.48 -7.51
C ALA A 23 8.28 5.00 -7.85
N ILE A 24 8.82 4.27 -6.87
CA ILE A 24 9.07 2.83 -6.98
C ILE A 24 7.73 2.08 -7.05
N LEU A 25 6.77 2.44 -6.18
CA LEU A 25 5.42 1.85 -6.20
C LEU A 25 4.70 2.13 -7.53
N ASP A 26 4.79 3.36 -8.04
CA ASP A 26 4.21 3.74 -9.34
C ASP A 26 4.77 2.89 -10.48
N THR A 27 6.09 2.71 -10.52
CA THR A 27 6.75 1.85 -11.51
C THR A 27 6.30 0.38 -11.39
N MET A 28 6.18 -0.12 -10.15
CA MET A 28 5.70 -1.49 -9.90
C MET A 28 4.24 -1.67 -10.34
N PHE A 29 3.34 -0.74 -9.98
CA PHE A 29 1.93 -0.81 -10.37
C PHE A 29 1.75 -0.69 -11.88
N SER A 30 2.50 0.20 -12.54
CA SER A 30 2.55 0.26 -14.01
C SER A 30 2.96 -1.06 -14.65
N ALA A 31 3.85 -1.84 -14.04
CA ALA A 31 4.20 -3.17 -14.55
C ALA A 31 3.07 -4.19 -14.36
N LEU A 32 2.33 -4.11 -13.26
CA LEU A 32 1.21 -5.01 -12.95
C LEU A 32 0.00 -4.80 -13.88
N LEU A 33 -0.20 -3.60 -14.44
CA LEU A 33 -1.27 -3.34 -15.42
C LEU A 33 -1.23 -4.25 -16.66
N LYS A 34 -0.07 -4.84 -16.98
CA LYS A 34 0.08 -5.78 -18.10
C LYS A 34 -0.49 -7.16 -17.80
N ILE A 35 -0.81 -7.44 -16.55
CA ILE A 35 -1.30 -8.74 -16.09
C ILE A 35 -2.83 -8.65 -16.00
N PRO A 36 -3.58 -9.55 -16.68
CA PRO A 36 -5.03 -9.58 -16.61
C PRO A 36 -5.52 -10.24 -15.31
N ALA A 37 -5.21 -9.60 -14.18
CA ALA A 37 -5.59 -10.04 -12.84
C ALA A 37 -6.16 -8.88 -12.02
N VAL A 38 -7.02 -9.21 -11.06
CA VAL A 38 -7.52 -8.24 -10.08
C VAL A 38 -6.51 -8.16 -8.94
N PHE A 39 -5.96 -6.96 -8.71
CA PHE A 39 -5.01 -6.73 -7.64
C PHE A 39 -5.69 -6.12 -6.42
N VAL A 40 -5.37 -6.67 -5.25
CA VAL A 40 -5.81 -6.19 -3.94
C VAL A 40 -4.57 -5.88 -3.10
N CYS A 41 -4.41 -4.63 -2.68
CA CYS A 41 -3.36 -4.21 -1.75
C CYS A 41 -3.92 -4.24 -0.33
N VAL A 42 -3.33 -5.09 0.52
CA VAL A 42 -3.71 -5.23 1.93
C VAL A 42 -2.81 -4.34 2.79
N TYR A 43 -3.41 -3.47 3.60
CA TYR A 43 -2.73 -2.55 4.51
C TYR A 43 -2.92 -3.00 5.96
N ASP A 44 -1.93 -2.69 6.80
CA ASP A 44 -2.00 -2.97 8.24
C ASP A 44 -3.16 -2.19 8.89
N GLY A 45 -3.82 -2.82 9.84
CA GLY A 45 -4.90 -2.25 10.65
C GLY A 45 -4.43 -1.61 11.95
N ILE A 46 -5.38 -0.92 12.60
CA ILE A 46 -5.13 -0.22 13.86
C ILE A 46 -4.75 -1.14 15.03
N ASN A 47 -5.15 -2.42 15.00
CA ASN A 47 -4.79 -3.40 16.04
C ASN A 47 -3.46 -4.11 15.79
N ARG A 48 -2.55 -3.50 15.04
CA ARG A 48 -1.20 -4.02 14.87
C ARG A 48 -0.49 -4.16 16.23
N PRO A 49 0.05 -5.34 16.57
CA PRO A 49 0.78 -5.53 17.82
C PRO A 49 2.03 -4.64 17.87
N ASP A 50 2.29 -4.03 19.03
CA ASP A 50 3.44 -3.14 19.30
C ASP A 50 4.82 -3.78 19.05
N LYS A 51 4.89 -5.11 18.98
CA LYS A 51 6.08 -5.91 18.71
C LYS A 51 5.89 -6.77 17.46
N LYS A 52 6.65 -6.49 16.40
CA LYS A 52 6.85 -7.42 15.27
C LYS A 52 8.27 -8.01 15.38
N ARG A 53 8.39 -9.34 15.54
CA ARG A 53 9.67 -10.08 15.61
C ARG A 53 10.71 -9.52 16.59
N GLY A 54 10.29 -9.11 17.79
CA GLY A 54 11.18 -8.60 18.84
C GLY A 54 11.63 -7.14 18.66
N VAL A 55 11.21 -6.47 17.59
CA VAL A 55 11.50 -5.06 17.32
C VAL A 55 10.25 -4.21 17.60
N THR A 56 10.43 -3.11 18.35
CA THR A 56 9.35 -2.15 18.61
C THR A 56 8.93 -1.52 17.30
N VAL A 57 7.67 -1.71 16.93
CA VAL A 57 7.10 -1.07 15.75
C VAL A 57 6.89 0.40 16.08
N ILE A 58 7.55 1.28 15.32
CA ILE A 58 7.24 2.70 15.39
C ILE A 58 5.84 2.89 14.79
N LYS A 59 4.85 3.16 15.64
CA LYS A 59 3.44 3.50 15.30
C LYS A 59 3.28 4.83 14.54
N ARG A 60 4.32 5.28 13.85
CA ARG A 60 4.24 6.49 13.05
C ARG A 60 3.55 6.09 11.76
N ALA A 61 2.34 6.59 11.54
CA ALA A 61 1.70 6.60 10.23
C ALA A 61 2.79 7.00 9.23
N LEU A 62 3.16 6.06 8.37
CA LEU A 62 4.15 6.34 7.33
C LEU A 62 3.52 7.48 6.55
N TYR A 63 4.22 8.61 6.43
CA TYR A 63 3.78 9.79 5.66
C TYR A 63 3.33 9.43 4.21
N CYS A 64 3.66 8.22 3.77
CA CYS A 64 3.37 7.64 2.47
C CYS A 64 2.14 6.71 2.44
N GLU A 65 1.48 6.38 3.55
CA GLU A 65 0.40 5.39 3.57
C GLU A 65 -0.83 5.88 2.79
N GLU A 66 -1.40 7.02 3.17
CA GLU A 66 -2.52 7.66 2.48
C GLU A 66 -2.23 7.92 1.00
N PRO A 67 -1.12 8.57 0.59
CA PRO A 67 -0.86 8.78 -0.82
C PRO A 67 -0.55 7.48 -1.57
N SER A 68 -0.08 6.41 -0.90
CA SER A 68 0.00 5.08 -1.53
C SER A 68 -1.38 4.47 -1.77
N LYS A 69 -2.33 4.61 -0.84
CA LYS A 69 -3.71 4.14 -1.02
C LYS A 69 -4.40 4.90 -2.16
N GLU A 70 -4.15 6.19 -2.28
CA GLU A 70 -4.63 6.99 -3.41
C GLU A 70 -4.04 6.50 -4.74
N LEU A 71 -2.74 6.19 -4.77
CA LEU A 71 -2.10 5.63 -5.95
C LEU A 71 -2.72 4.28 -6.35
N VAL A 72 -2.91 3.36 -5.41
CA VAL A 72 -3.58 2.06 -5.64
C VAL A 72 -4.96 2.26 -6.27
N ARG A 73 -5.77 3.18 -5.71
CA ARG A 73 -7.10 3.51 -6.25
C ARG A 73 -7.02 4.12 -7.66
N ALA A 74 -6.02 4.95 -7.93
CA ALA A 74 -5.82 5.57 -9.24
C ALA A 74 -5.51 4.54 -10.35
N TYR A 75 -4.81 3.45 -10.00
CA TYR A 75 -4.56 2.33 -10.90
C TYR A 75 -5.77 1.38 -11.07
N GLY A 76 -6.87 1.62 -10.35
CA GLY A 76 -8.06 0.76 -10.36
C GLY A 76 -7.94 -0.52 -9.53
N TYR A 77 -6.93 -0.59 -8.66
CA TYR A 77 -6.74 -1.71 -7.74
C TYR A 77 -7.57 -1.53 -6.47
N HIS A 78 -7.83 -2.63 -5.77
CA HIS A 78 -8.59 -2.60 -4.52
C HIS A 78 -7.66 -2.34 -3.32
N VAL A 79 -8.14 -1.54 -2.38
CA VAL A 79 -7.49 -1.32 -1.08
C VAL A 79 -8.28 -2.11 -0.03
N HIS A 80 -7.62 -3.03 0.66
CA HIS A 80 -8.17 -3.75 1.80
C HIS A 80 -7.42 -3.34 3.07
N GLU A 81 -8.15 -2.97 4.11
CA GLU A 81 -7.56 -2.65 5.42
C GLU A 81 -7.76 -3.85 6.33
N ALA A 82 -6.65 -4.46 6.76
CA ALA A 82 -6.69 -5.56 7.70
C ALA A 82 -7.18 -5.07 9.07
N SER A 83 -7.71 -5.97 9.91
CA SER A 83 -8.00 -5.63 11.31
C SER A 83 -6.73 -5.54 12.17
N GLY A 84 -5.66 -6.26 11.77
CA GLY A 84 -4.38 -6.40 12.48
C GLY A 84 -3.19 -6.29 11.53
N GLU A 85 -2.36 -7.33 11.41
CA GLU A 85 -1.25 -7.34 10.43
C GLU A 85 -1.74 -7.75 9.03
N ALA A 86 -1.31 -7.01 8.00
CA ALA A 86 -1.63 -7.29 6.60
C ALA A 86 -1.20 -8.71 6.19
N GLU A 87 -0.05 -9.16 6.66
CA GLU A 87 0.50 -10.49 6.37
C GLU A 87 -0.39 -11.61 6.94
N ALA A 88 -0.92 -11.42 8.16
CA ALA A 88 -1.82 -12.38 8.79
C ALA A 88 -3.17 -12.42 8.08
N GLU A 89 -3.71 -11.27 7.71
CA GLU A 89 -4.94 -11.16 6.92
C GLU A 89 -4.77 -11.81 5.53
N LEU A 90 -3.63 -11.59 4.88
CA LEU A 90 -3.31 -12.19 3.60
C LEU A 90 -3.23 -13.72 3.69
N ALA A 91 -2.63 -14.25 4.76
CA ALA A 91 -2.60 -15.69 5.03
C ALA A 91 -4.01 -16.26 5.22
N ILE A 92 -4.86 -15.55 5.96
CA ILE A 92 -6.27 -15.90 6.15
C ILE A 92 -7.00 -15.93 4.80
N LEU A 93 -6.92 -14.85 4.01
CA LEU A 93 -7.60 -14.74 2.71
C LEU A 93 -7.14 -15.84 1.74
N ASN A 94 -5.85 -16.18 1.76
CA ASN A 94 -5.30 -17.26 0.96
C ASN A 94 -5.81 -18.64 1.41
N VAL A 95 -5.87 -18.91 2.72
CA VAL A 95 -6.39 -20.18 3.27
C VAL A 95 -7.87 -20.37 2.93
N TYR A 96 -8.66 -19.30 2.97
CA TYR A 96 -10.08 -19.34 2.60
C TYR A 96 -10.33 -19.36 1.08
N GLY A 97 -9.29 -19.26 0.26
CA GLY A 97 -9.40 -19.29 -1.20
C GLY A 97 -9.97 -18.02 -1.83
N PHE A 98 -9.87 -16.88 -1.14
CA PHE A 98 -10.26 -15.57 -1.68
C PHE A 98 -9.22 -14.98 -2.64
N LEU A 99 -7.98 -15.48 -2.60
CA LEU A 99 -6.87 -15.04 -3.44
C LEU A 99 -6.35 -16.21 -4.27
N ASP A 100 -6.17 -15.99 -5.57
CA ASP A 100 -5.54 -16.96 -6.46
C ASP A 100 -4.00 -16.98 -6.33
N GLY A 101 -3.43 -15.92 -5.73
CA GLY A 101 -2.00 -15.77 -5.55
C GLY A 101 -1.65 -14.63 -4.59
N VAL A 102 -0.45 -14.72 -4.03
CA VAL A 102 0.08 -13.78 -3.05
C VAL A 102 1.41 -13.23 -3.54
N ILE A 103 1.53 -11.90 -3.57
CA ILE A 103 2.78 -11.18 -3.83
C ILE A 103 3.19 -10.52 -2.52
N THR A 104 4.26 -11.01 -1.90
CA THR A 104 4.88 -10.39 -0.72
C THR A 104 6.37 -10.23 -0.97
N MET A 105 6.95 -9.13 -0.48
CA MET A 105 8.39 -8.93 -0.48
C MET A 105 8.90 -9.22 0.92
N GLU A 106 8.97 -10.50 1.26
CA GLU A 106 9.70 -10.95 2.45
C GLU A 106 11.13 -11.25 2.04
N ARG A 107 12.10 -10.63 2.72
CA ARG A 107 13.51 -10.88 2.54
C ARG A 107 14.10 -11.43 3.82
#